data_AF-A0AB39XR50-F1
#
_entry.id   AF-A0AB39XR50-F1
#
_cell.length_a   1.000
_cell.length_b   1.000
_cell.length_c   1.000
_cell.angle_alpha   90.00
_cell.angle_beta   90.00
_cell.angle_gamma   90.00
#
_symmetry.space_group_name_H-M   'P 1'
#
loop_
_entity.id
_entity.type
_entity.pdbx_description
1 polymer ?
#
loop_
_entity_poly.entity_id
_entity_poly.type
_entity_poly.pdbx_seq_one_letter_code
_entity_poly.pdbx_strand_id
1 'polypeptide(L)'
;MVLNIDVDGEHVPSTLIASGREYELIRGDNRASDAAVLAALPTLLSKGTLALPSFIGDDGLFPGAAHRGRIVGPRPETPAEWQALAVLYAAFSANRSLDALGSSKRIIIDGGFAANLPFARCLATLRSQQSVGISQSRDGTALGAALLWRRFSRTLPVSSVMLESVTSLSKDGFNPGDLSAAYQSWIAFSEPAS
;
A
#
# COMPACT_ATOMS: atom_id res chain seq x y z
N MET A 1 -16.27 -1.77 -2.78
CA MET A 1 -16.06 -0.47 -3.46
C MET A 1 -17.12 0.49 -2.97
N VAL A 2 -16.78 1.75 -2.79
CA VAL A 2 -17.71 2.82 -2.40
C VAL A 2 -17.59 3.97 -3.39
N LEU A 3 -18.64 4.78 -3.50
CA LEU A 3 -18.63 5.99 -4.32
C LEU A 3 -18.57 7.21 -3.40
N ASN A 4 -17.45 7.93 -3.44
CA ASN A 4 -17.34 9.23 -2.81
C ASN A 4 -17.67 10.33 -3.82
N ILE A 5 -17.86 11.55 -3.34
CA ILE A 5 -18.12 12.73 -4.15
C ILE A 5 -17.08 13.78 -3.81
N ASP A 6 -16.54 14.47 -4.80
CA ASP A 6 -15.59 15.55 -4.58
C ASP A 6 -16.29 16.87 -4.21
N VAL A 7 -15.48 17.93 -4.11
CA VAL A 7 -15.93 19.26 -3.65
C VAL A 7 -16.73 20.04 -4.70
N ASP A 8 -16.80 19.54 -5.93
CA ASP A 8 -17.54 20.08 -7.06
C ASP A 8 -18.76 19.19 -7.42
N GLY A 9 -18.94 18.07 -6.71
CA GLY A 9 -20.08 17.17 -6.90
C GLY A 9 -19.79 15.99 -7.84
N GLU A 10 -18.54 15.86 -8.30
CA GLU A 10 -18.14 14.80 -9.22
C GLU A 10 -17.90 13.48 -8.50
N HIS A 11 -18.16 12.39 -9.22
CA HIS A 11 -18.00 11.03 -8.73
C HIS A 11 -16.53 10.64 -8.54
N VAL A 12 -16.20 10.15 -7.35
CA VAL A 12 -14.85 9.66 -7.00
C VAL A 12 -14.93 8.19 -6.57
N PRO A 13 -14.69 7.24 -7.50
CA PRO A 13 -14.59 5.83 -7.18
C PRO A 13 -13.54 5.58 -6.09
N SER A 14 -13.92 4.84 -5.05
CA SER A 14 -13.08 4.66 -3.87
C SER A 14 -13.15 3.24 -3.32
N THR A 15 -12.08 2.83 -2.63
CA THR A 15 -12.02 1.57 -1.87
C THR A 15 -11.69 1.88 -0.43
N LEU A 16 -12.40 1.25 0.50
CA LEU A 16 -12.13 1.34 1.93
C LEU A 16 -11.71 -0.04 2.43
N ILE A 17 -10.51 -0.12 2.96
CA ILE A 17 -9.92 -1.35 3.48
C ILE A 17 -9.14 -1.03 4.75
N ALA A 18 -9.09 -1.97 5.68
CA ALA A 18 -8.42 -1.78 6.96
C ALA A 18 -6.90 -2.05 6.89
N SER A 19 -6.23 -1.68 5.78
CA SER A 19 -4.82 -2.04 5.55
C SER A 19 -3.88 -1.57 6.64
N GLY A 20 -4.13 -0.40 7.25
CA GLY A 20 -3.33 0.07 8.40
C GLY A 20 -3.49 -0.83 9.62
N ARG A 21 -4.72 -1.29 9.90
CA ARG A 21 -4.98 -2.20 11.04
C ARG A 21 -4.39 -3.58 10.80
N GLU A 22 -4.57 -4.12 9.60
CA GLU A 22 -4.01 -5.43 9.24
C GLU A 22 -2.48 -5.41 9.18
N TYR A 23 -1.89 -4.32 8.70
CA TYR A 23 -0.44 -4.10 8.75
C TYR A 23 0.08 -4.20 10.19
N GLU A 24 -0.57 -3.52 11.15
CA GLU A 24 -0.17 -3.58 12.56
C GLU A 24 -0.39 -4.98 13.17
N LEU A 25 -1.45 -5.71 12.77
CA LEU A 25 -1.68 -7.08 13.22
C LEU A 25 -0.62 -8.07 12.71
N ILE A 26 -0.20 -7.93 11.44
CA ILE A 26 0.83 -8.79 10.84
C ILE A 26 2.20 -8.46 11.43
N ARG A 27 2.54 -7.18 11.53
CA ARG A 27 3.83 -6.73 12.06
C ARG A 27 3.95 -7.05 13.56
N GLY A 28 2.88 -6.83 14.33
CA GLY A 28 2.92 -6.84 15.79
C GLY A 28 3.89 -5.78 16.34
N ASP A 29 4.64 -6.16 17.38
CA ASP A 29 5.62 -5.28 18.04
C ASP A 29 6.97 -5.21 17.30
N ASN A 30 7.12 -5.95 16.19
CA ASN A 30 8.37 -6.01 15.44
C ASN A 30 8.61 -4.70 14.69
N ARG A 31 9.72 -4.02 15.01
CA ARG A 31 10.13 -2.80 14.30
C ARG A 31 11.57 -2.91 13.86
N ALA A 32 11.83 -2.47 12.63
CA ALA A 32 13.15 -2.39 12.04
C ALA A 32 13.30 -1.10 11.23
N SER A 33 14.53 -0.74 10.88
CA SER A 33 14.79 0.37 9.97
C SER A 33 14.31 0.04 8.56
N ASP A 34 13.91 1.06 7.79
CA ASP A 34 13.47 0.89 6.40
C ASP A 34 14.50 0.14 5.54
N ALA A 35 15.80 0.41 5.75
CA ALA A 35 16.87 -0.30 5.06
C ALA A 35 16.89 -1.81 5.37
N ALA A 36 16.69 -2.19 6.64
CA ALA A 36 16.62 -3.60 7.04
C ALA A 36 15.37 -4.29 6.48
N VAL A 37 14.23 -3.60 6.47
CA VAL A 37 12.97 -4.09 5.89
C VAL A 37 13.14 -4.32 4.38
N LEU A 38 13.72 -3.36 3.66
CA LEU A 38 14.00 -3.48 2.23
C LEU A 38 14.93 -4.67 1.93
N ALA A 39 15.97 -4.86 2.74
CA ALA A 39 16.91 -5.97 2.60
C ALA A 39 16.26 -7.34 2.89
N ALA A 40 15.18 -7.39 3.69
CA ALA A 40 14.47 -8.63 4.01
C ALA A 40 13.47 -9.06 2.93
N LEU A 41 13.02 -8.15 2.05
CA LEU A 41 12.03 -8.45 1.00
C LEU A 41 12.44 -9.62 0.07
N PRO A 42 13.66 -9.64 -0.52
CA PRO A 42 14.07 -10.74 -1.40
C PRO A 42 14.05 -12.10 -0.70
N THR A 43 14.44 -12.15 0.58
CA THR A 43 14.46 -13.37 1.38
C THR A 43 13.04 -13.90 1.62
N LEU A 44 12.07 -13.03 1.94
CA LEU A 44 10.68 -13.46 2.11
C LEU A 44 10.08 -13.98 0.81
N LEU A 45 10.35 -13.28 -0.30
CA LEU A 45 9.84 -13.65 -1.61
C LEU A 45 10.42 -14.99 -2.07
N SER A 46 11.72 -15.24 -1.86
CA SER A 46 12.35 -16.52 -2.20
C SER A 46 11.86 -17.67 -1.31
N LYS A 47 11.56 -17.41 -0.03
CA LYS A 47 10.92 -18.36 0.89
C LYS A 47 9.44 -18.63 0.53
N GLY A 48 8.81 -17.78 -0.30
CA GLY A 48 7.38 -17.85 -0.59
C GLY A 48 6.50 -17.49 0.62
N THR A 49 7.03 -16.70 1.56
CA THR A 49 6.32 -16.32 2.79
C THR A 49 5.37 -15.17 2.51
N LEU A 50 4.07 -15.42 2.66
CA LEU A 50 3.01 -14.45 2.36
C LEU A 50 1.98 -14.42 3.49
N ALA A 51 1.51 -13.21 3.83
CA ALA A 51 0.33 -13.03 4.66
C ALA A 51 -0.89 -12.96 3.74
N LEU A 52 -1.87 -13.83 3.97
CA LEU A 52 -3.10 -13.90 3.19
C LEU A 52 -4.24 -13.26 3.99
N PRO A 53 -5.15 -12.50 3.33
CA PRO A 53 -6.27 -11.83 3.96
C PRO A 53 -7.37 -12.80 4.43
N SER A 54 -8.26 -12.41 5.36
CA SER A 54 -8.25 -11.16 6.14
C SER A 54 -8.00 -11.41 7.63
N PHE A 55 -7.18 -10.55 8.24
CA PHE A 55 -6.85 -10.58 9.68
C PHE A 55 -7.89 -9.84 10.54
N ILE A 56 -8.86 -9.17 9.91
CA ILE A 56 -9.98 -8.51 10.59
C ILE A 56 -11.29 -9.27 10.37
N GLY A 57 -12.36 -8.82 11.04
CA GLY A 57 -13.67 -9.47 11.01
C GLY A 57 -14.54 -9.14 9.81
N ASP A 58 -14.10 -8.23 8.94
CA ASP A 58 -14.79 -7.92 7.69
C ASP A 58 -14.08 -8.60 6.52
N ASP A 59 -14.84 -8.91 5.45
CA ASP A 59 -14.31 -9.57 4.26
C ASP A 59 -13.21 -8.76 3.53
N GLY A 60 -13.13 -7.44 3.78
CA GLY A 60 -12.10 -6.58 3.22
C GLY A 60 -12.08 -6.62 1.68
N LEU A 61 -10.95 -7.03 1.10
CA LEU A 61 -10.76 -7.12 -0.35
C LEU A 61 -11.29 -8.40 -0.98
N PHE A 62 -11.52 -9.45 -0.20
CA PHE A 62 -11.84 -10.79 -0.69
C PHE A 62 -13.13 -11.29 -0.04
N PRO A 63 -14.22 -11.47 -0.81
CA PRO A 63 -15.48 -11.98 -0.26
C PRO A 63 -15.30 -13.30 0.49
N GLY A 64 -15.88 -13.40 1.69
CA GLY A 64 -15.77 -14.57 2.57
C GLY A 64 -14.41 -14.76 3.25
N ALA A 65 -13.51 -13.77 3.23
CA ALA A 65 -12.20 -13.83 3.87
C ALA A 65 -12.17 -13.36 5.33
N ALA A 66 -13.29 -12.87 5.87
CA ALA A 66 -13.40 -12.44 7.26
C ALA A 66 -12.82 -13.48 8.24
N HIS A 67 -11.90 -13.06 9.10
CA HIS A 67 -11.20 -13.89 10.09
C HIS A 67 -10.46 -15.13 9.54
N ARG A 68 -10.12 -15.15 8.25
CA ARG A 68 -9.38 -16.26 7.60
C ARG A 68 -7.92 -15.95 7.31
N GLY A 69 -7.43 -14.84 7.85
CA GLY A 69 -6.06 -14.38 7.69
C GLY A 69 -5.06 -15.39 8.22
N ARG A 70 -4.06 -15.72 7.40
CA ARG A 70 -3.03 -16.70 7.73
C ARG A 70 -1.72 -16.38 7.05
N ILE A 71 -0.63 -16.90 7.59
CA ILE A 71 0.69 -16.81 6.96
C ILE A 71 0.99 -18.17 6.32
N VAL A 72 1.39 -18.14 5.06
CA VAL A 72 1.88 -19.32 4.32
C VAL A 72 3.40 -19.23 4.12
N GLY A 73 4.03 -20.36 3.85
CA GLY A 73 5.50 -20.45 3.74
C GLY A 73 6.21 -20.49 5.10
N PRO A 74 7.55 -20.50 5.11
CA PRO A 74 8.35 -20.44 6.33
C PRO A 74 8.04 -19.19 7.16
N ARG A 75 7.98 -19.34 8.49
CA ARG A 75 7.68 -18.24 9.39
C ARG A 75 8.81 -17.19 9.38
N PRO A 76 8.51 -15.87 9.43
CA PRO A 76 9.53 -14.85 9.63
C PRO A 76 10.30 -15.05 10.94
N GLU A 77 11.61 -14.85 10.88
CA GLU A 77 12.56 -15.12 11.98
C GLU A 77 13.05 -13.83 12.64
N THR A 78 13.03 -12.71 11.92
CA THR A 78 13.56 -11.43 12.42
C THR A 78 12.48 -10.34 12.46
N PRO A 79 12.66 -9.28 13.27
CA PRO A 79 11.74 -8.14 13.27
C PRO A 79 11.61 -7.47 11.89
N ALA A 80 12.71 -7.43 11.12
CA ALA A 80 12.72 -6.90 9.76
C ALA A 80 11.87 -7.75 8.80
N GLU A 81 11.97 -9.09 8.89
CA GLU A 81 11.13 -9.99 8.10
C GLU A 81 9.63 -9.86 8.48
N TRP A 82 9.30 -9.76 9.77
CA TRP A 82 7.91 -9.51 10.20
C TRP A 82 7.34 -8.21 9.64
N GLN A 83 8.12 -7.12 9.69
CA GLN A 83 7.69 -5.84 9.13
C GLN A 83 7.64 -5.85 7.60
N ALA A 84 8.58 -6.54 6.93
CA ALA A 84 8.58 -6.71 5.48
C ALA A 84 7.34 -7.50 5.01
N LEU A 85 6.92 -8.52 5.76
CA LEU A 85 5.69 -9.26 5.47
C LEU A 85 4.45 -8.36 5.53
N ALA A 86 4.36 -7.50 6.54
CA ALA A 86 3.28 -6.52 6.66
C ALA A 86 3.32 -5.49 5.52
N VAL A 87 4.52 -5.04 5.12
CA VAL A 87 4.72 -4.13 3.96
C VAL A 87 4.22 -4.77 2.67
N LEU A 88 4.59 -6.02 2.39
CA LEU A 88 4.13 -6.75 1.20
C LEU A 88 2.60 -6.87 1.18
N TYR A 89 2.00 -7.25 2.32
CA TYR A 89 0.55 -7.34 2.45
C TYR A 89 -0.15 -6.02 2.13
N ALA A 90 0.32 -4.92 2.70
CA ALA A 90 -0.24 -3.59 2.46
C ALA A 90 -0.06 -3.16 0.99
N ALA A 91 1.12 -3.40 0.40
CA ALA A 91 1.39 -3.07 -0.99
C ALA A 91 0.53 -3.87 -1.97
N PHE A 92 0.33 -5.17 -1.74
CA PHE A 92 -0.55 -6.01 -2.56
C PHE A 92 -2.01 -5.62 -2.42
N SER A 93 -2.46 -5.30 -1.20
CA SER A 93 -3.81 -4.81 -0.94
C SER A 93 -4.08 -3.48 -1.67
N ALA A 94 -3.13 -2.54 -1.59
CA ALA A 94 -3.22 -1.26 -2.30
C ALA A 94 -3.19 -1.48 -3.83
N ASN A 95 -2.31 -2.37 -4.32
CA ASN A 95 -2.23 -2.70 -5.73
C ASN A 95 -3.56 -3.27 -6.25
N ARG A 96 -4.15 -4.22 -5.55
CA ARG A 96 -5.45 -4.80 -5.92
C ARG A 96 -6.58 -3.76 -5.89
N SER A 97 -6.57 -2.87 -4.91
CA SER A 97 -7.53 -1.78 -4.80
C SER A 97 -7.45 -0.83 -6.00
N LEU A 98 -6.24 -0.46 -6.41
CA LEU A 98 -6.01 0.39 -7.57
C LEU A 98 -6.44 -0.29 -8.88
N ASP A 99 -6.27 -1.62 -9.00
CA ASP A 99 -6.79 -2.38 -10.15
C ASP A 99 -8.32 -2.35 -10.19
N ALA A 100 -8.98 -2.58 -9.05
CA ALA A 100 -10.44 -2.55 -8.95
C ALA A 100 -11.03 -1.17 -9.28
N LEU A 101 -10.27 -0.10 -9.04
CA LEU A 101 -10.64 1.28 -9.39
C LEU A 101 -10.27 1.67 -10.83
N GLY A 102 -9.60 0.80 -11.60
CA GLY A 102 -9.12 1.15 -12.94
C GLY A 102 -8.09 2.28 -12.94
N SER A 103 -7.30 2.41 -11.88
CA SER A 103 -6.34 3.51 -11.73
C SER A 103 -5.21 3.42 -12.77
N SER A 104 -5.00 4.49 -13.53
CA SER A 104 -4.00 4.57 -14.60
C SER A 104 -3.12 5.84 -14.56
N LYS A 105 -3.41 6.78 -13.66
CA LYS A 105 -2.71 8.08 -13.54
C LYS A 105 -1.70 8.08 -12.40
N ARG A 106 -1.11 9.24 -12.08
CA ARG A 106 -0.22 9.39 -10.93
C ARG A 106 -0.86 8.89 -9.63
N ILE A 107 -0.07 8.21 -8.81
CA ILE A 107 -0.46 7.74 -7.48
C ILE A 107 0.22 8.64 -6.44
N ILE A 108 -0.54 9.13 -5.46
CA ILE A 108 -0.03 9.89 -4.32
C ILE A 108 -0.29 9.07 -3.05
N ILE A 109 0.75 8.84 -2.26
CA ILE A 109 0.67 8.22 -0.94
C ILE A 109 0.66 9.34 0.09
N ASP A 110 -0.37 9.34 0.95
CA ASP A 110 -0.56 10.31 2.02
C ASP A 110 -0.87 9.60 3.36
N GLY A 111 -0.84 10.34 4.45
CA GLY A 111 -1.10 9.83 5.80
C GLY A 111 0.03 8.95 6.35
N GLY A 112 -0.29 8.03 7.26
CA GLY A 112 0.72 7.23 7.98
C GLY A 112 1.66 6.41 7.07
N PHE A 113 1.16 5.92 5.94
CA PHE A 113 1.96 5.17 4.97
C PHE A 113 2.94 6.05 4.16
N ALA A 114 2.77 7.38 4.14
CA ALA A 114 3.74 8.29 3.54
C ALA A 114 5.12 8.18 4.22
N ALA A 115 5.16 7.84 5.51
CA ALA A 115 6.40 7.63 6.26
C ALA A 115 6.96 6.21 6.13
N ASN A 116 6.35 5.32 5.33
CA ASN A 116 6.79 3.94 5.14
C ASN A 116 7.42 3.79 3.74
N LEU A 117 8.73 4.08 3.65
CA LEU A 117 9.45 4.00 2.39
C LEU A 117 9.40 2.60 1.76
N PRO A 118 9.57 1.48 2.50
CA PRO A 118 9.45 0.14 1.93
C PRO A 118 8.12 -0.10 1.21
N PHE A 119 6.99 0.33 1.81
CA PHE A 119 5.67 0.25 1.18
C PHE A 119 5.61 1.05 -0.12
N ALA A 120 6.07 2.31 -0.09
CA ALA A 120 6.03 3.17 -1.26
C ALA A 120 6.84 2.59 -2.43
N ARG A 121 8.02 2.04 -2.14
CA ARG A 121 8.89 1.42 -3.15
C ARG A 121 8.32 0.11 -3.71
N CYS A 122 7.68 -0.71 -2.87
CA CYS A 122 6.95 -1.90 -3.33
C CYS A 122 5.82 -1.50 -4.29
N LEU A 123 5.01 -0.51 -3.92
CA LEU A 123 3.91 -0.04 -4.76
C LEU A 123 4.41 0.56 -6.08
N ALA A 124 5.47 1.37 -6.05
CA ALA A 124 6.10 1.91 -7.26
C ALA A 124 6.67 0.82 -8.18
N THR A 125 7.09 -0.31 -7.61
CA THR A 125 7.58 -1.46 -8.38
C THR A 125 6.42 -2.21 -9.05
N LEU A 126 5.31 -2.44 -8.33
CA LEU A 126 4.09 -3.05 -8.87
C LEU A 126 3.40 -2.17 -9.91
N ARG A 127 3.52 -0.85 -9.78
CA ARG A 127 2.91 0.18 -10.63
C ARG A 127 3.91 0.83 -11.57
N SER A 128 4.73 0.01 -12.24
CA SER A 128 5.84 0.48 -13.09
C SER A 128 5.46 1.47 -14.21
N GLN A 129 4.19 1.50 -14.62
CA GLN A 129 3.65 2.42 -15.63
C GLN A 129 3.10 3.74 -15.05
N GLN A 130 3.02 3.88 -13.72
CA GLN A 130 2.48 5.05 -13.03
C GLN A 130 3.56 5.71 -12.17
N SER A 131 3.63 7.04 -12.18
CA SER A 131 4.49 7.76 -11.24
C SER A 131 3.88 7.68 -9.83
N VAL A 132 4.67 7.25 -8.84
CA VAL A 132 4.29 7.23 -7.43
C VAL A 132 5.02 8.37 -6.70
N GLY A 133 4.26 9.18 -5.96
CA GLY A 133 4.79 10.25 -5.11
C GLY A 133 4.31 10.13 -3.67
N ILE A 134 5.10 10.63 -2.74
CA ILE A 134 4.76 10.72 -1.32
C ILE A 134 4.47 12.17 -0.94
N SER A 135 3.37 12.41 -0.24
CA SER A 135 3.08 13.68 0.41
C SER A 135 4.05 13.94 1.57
N GLN A 136 4.72 15.09 1.55
CA GLN A 136 5.55 15.55 2.67
C GLN A 136 4.73 16.18 3.81
N SER A 137 3.43 16.42 3.59
CA SER A 137 2.55 16.98 4.62
C SER A 137 1.97 15.86 5.49
N ARG A 138 2.16 15.94 6.81
CA ARG A 138 1.54 15.00 7.76
C ARG A 138 0.05 15.28 7.98
N ASP A 139 -0.40 16.48 7.62
CA ASP A 139 -1.75 16.99 7.87
C ASP A 139 -2.51 17.21 6.56
N GLY A 140 -2.41 16.26 5.61
CA GLY A 140 -2.99 16.36 4.27
C GLY A 140 -4.47 16.74 4.26
N THR A 141 -5.27 16.16 5.16
CA THR A 141 -6.70 16.49 5.31
C THR A 141 -6.93 17.94 5.75
N ALA A 142 -6.20 18.41 6.77
CA ALA A 142 -6.34 19.77 7.27
C ALA A 142 -5.85 20.80 6.23
N LEU A 143 -4.76 20.48 5.55
CA LEU A 143 -4.26 21.27 4.43
C LEU A 143 -5.30 21.34 3.30
N GLY A 144 -5.88 20.21 2.91
CA GLY A 144 -6.96 20.14 1.92
C GLY A 144 -8.15 21.03 2.29
N ALA A 145 -8.60 20.96 3.54
CA ALA A 145 -9.68 21.82 4.05
C ALA A 145 -9.32 23.32 3.97
N ALA A 146 -8.09 23.69 4.34
CA ALA A 146 -7.59 25.06 4.23
C ALA A 146 -7.51 25.53 2.76
N LEU A 147 -7.19 24.64 1.82
CA LEU A 147 -7.17 24.95 0.38
C LEU A 147 -8.55 25.25 -0.21
N LEU A 148 -9.62 24.72 0.41
CA LEU A 148 -10.99 25.01 0.01
C LEU A 148 -11.41 26.41 0.45
N TRP A 149 -10.82 26.94 1.51
CA TRP A 149 -11.05 28.32 1.93
C TRP A 149 -10.58 29.27 0.84
N ARG A 150 -11.52 30.07 0.31
CA ARG A 150 -11.31 30.98 -0.83
C ARG A 150 -10.79 30.28 -2.11
N ARG A 151 -11.15 29.01 -2.35
CA ARG A 151 -10.71 28.26 -3.55
C ARG A 151 -10.95 28.98 -4.88
N PHE A 152 -12.03 29.75 -4.97
CA PHE A 152 -12.38 30.52 -6.18
C PHE A 152 -11.57 31.81 -6.34
N SER A 153 -10.92 32.30 -5.29
CA SER A 153 -10.12 33.55 -5.32
C SER A 153 -8.63 33.28 -5.30
N ARG A 154 -8.20 32.03 -5.10
CA ARG A 154 -6.79 31.64 -5.02
C ARG A 154 -6.22 31.44 -6.42
N THR A 155 -5.12 32.14 -6.73
CA THR A 155 -4.48 32.10 -8.07
C THR A 155 -3.07 31.52 -8.06
N LEU A 156 -2.47 31.33 -6.88
CA LEU A 156 -1.12 30.78 -6.73
C LEU A 156 -1.15 29.34 -6.22
N PRO A 157 -0.26 28.45 -6.71
CA PRO A 157 -0.11 27.10 -6.16
C PRO A 157 0.33 27.15 -4.69
N VAL A 158 -0.03 26.12 -3.92
CA VAL A 158 0.39 26.04 -2.51
C VAL A 158 1.67 25.24 -2.41
N SER A 159 2.74 25.91 -1.99
CA SER A 159 4.08 25.34 -1.86
C SER A 159 4.21 24.24 -0.80
N SER A 160 3.21 24.08 0.08
CA SER A 160 3.27 23.10 1.18
C SER A 160 2.95 21.66 0.77
N VAL A 161 2.44 21.43 -0.45
CA VAL A 161 2.29 20.07 -1.00
C VAL A 161 3.55 19.72 -1.79
N MET A 162 4.66 19.49 -1.07
CA MET A 162 5.84 18.89 -1.72
C MET A 162 5.59 17.39 -1.90
N LEU A 163 5.73 16.95 -3.14
CA LEU A 163 5.67 15.53 -3.50
C LEU A 163 7.08 15.03 -3.74
N GLU A 164 7.49 14.05 -2.96
CA GLU A 164 8.74 13.34 -3.22
C GLU A 164 8.48 12.19 -4.18
N SER A 165 9.25 12.14 -5.27
CA SER A 165 9.14 11.04 -6.24
C SER A 165 9.74 9.77 -5.67
N VAL A 166 8.99 8.67 -5.73
CA VAL A 166 9.44 7.39 -5.20
C VAL A 166 10.19 6.61 -6.26
N THR A 167 11.35 6.07 -5.91
CA THR A 167 12.10 5.15 -6.77
C THR A 167 11.67 3.71 -6.54
N SER A 168 11.48 2.96 -7.63
CA SER A 168 11.18 1.52 -7.54
C SER A 168 12.33 0.75 -6.89
N LEU A 169 12.04 -0.47 -6.41
CA LEU A 169 13.03 -1.40 -5.90
C LEU A 169 14.04 -1.82 -6.99
N SER A 170 13.63 -1.77 -8.26
CA SER A 170 14.46 -2.16 -9.42
C SER A 170 15.80 -1.43 -9.49
N LYS A 171 15.89 -0.21 -8.94
CA LYS A 171 17.13 0.57 -8.92
C LYS A 171 18.22 -0.03 -8.02
N ASP A 172 17.84 -0.91 -7.09
CA ASP A 172 18.77 -1.51 -6.11
C ASP A 172 19.10 -2.97 -6.48
N GLY A 173 18.87 -3.38 -7.74
CA GLY A 173 19.11 -4.74 -8.21
C GLY A 173 18.00 -5.74 -7.85
N PHE A 174 16.90 -5.28 -7.25
CA PHE A 174 15.73 -6.10 -6.97
C PHE A 174 15.01 -6.47 -8.28
N ASN A 175 14.72 -7.76 -8.50
CA ASN A 175 13.99 -8.21 -9.68
C ASN A 175 12.48 -7.93 -9.54
N PRO A 176 11.87 -7.05 -10.37
CA PRO A 176 10.44 -6.76 -10.30
C PRO A 176 9.55 -7.98 -10.60
N GLY A 177 10.10 -8.97 -11.33
CA GLY A 177 9.44 -10.23 -11.62
C GLY A 177 9.09 -11.02 -10.35
N ASP A 178 9.97 -11.00 -9.34
CA ASP A 178 9.76 -11.75 -8.09
C ASP A 178 8.57 -11.19 -7.31
N LEU A 179 8.47 -9.86 -7.23
CA LEU A 179 7.36 -9.18 -6.57
C LEU A 179 6.04 -9.38 -7.34
N SER A 180 6.10 -9.36 -8.67
CA SER A 180 4.94 -9.60 -9.53
C SER A 180 4.45 -11.05 -9.40
N ALA A 181 5.36 -12.02 -9.40
CA ALA A 181 5.04 -13.43 -9.20
C ALA A 181 4.44 -13.68 -7.81
N ALA A 182 5.02 -13.09 -6.77
CA ALA A 182 4.47 -13.17 -5.42
C ALA A 182 3.08 -12.53 -5.31
N TYR A 183 2.83 -11.40 -5.99
CA TYR A 183 1.49 -10.80 -6.06
C TYR A 183 0.48 -11.75 -6.72
N GLN A 184 0.85 -12.42 -7.83
CA GLN A 184 -0.05 -13.39 -8.48
C GLN A 184 -0.36 -14.59 -7.56
N SER A 185 0.67 -15.13 -6.89
CA SER A 185 0.47 -16.19 -5.88
C SER A 185 -0.41 -15.72 -4.72
N TRP A 186 -0.21 -14.48 -4.27
CA TRP A 186 -1.04 -13.89 -3.22
C TRP A 186 -2.51 -13.81 -3.63
N ILE A 187 -2.83 -13.37 -4.85
CA ILE A 187 -4.21 -13.39 -5.37
C ILE A 187 -4.74 -14.83 -5.40
N ALA A 188 -4.02 -15.75 -6.02
CA ALA A 188 -4.46 -17.14 -6.19
C ALA A 188 -4.74 -17.86 -4.86
N PHE A 189 -3.98 -17.58 -3.80
CA PHE A 189 -4.19 -18.17 -2.48
C PHE A 189 -5.21 -17.44 -1.60
N SER A 190 -5.59 -16.22 -1.99
CA SER A 190 -6.57 -15.38 -1.27
C SER A 190 -7.99 -15.58 -1.77
N GLU A 191 -8.17 -16.00 -3.03
CA GLU A 191 -9.48 -16.34 -3.57
C GLU A 191 -9.98 -17.69 -2.99
N PRO A 192 -11.26 -17.80 -2.60
CA PRO A 192 -11.82 -19.06 -2.15
C PRO A 192 -11.79 -20.08 -3.30
N ALA A 193 -11.41 -21.33 -3.00
CA ALA A 193 -11.49 -22.43 -3.95
C ALA A 193 -12.95 -22.56 -4.43
N SER A 194 -13.13 -22.56 -5.75
CA SER A 194 -14.40 -22.70 -6.46
C SER A 194 -15.08 -24.03 -6.15
#